data_AF-A0A1V8SE83-F1
#
_entry.id   AF-A0A1V8SE83-F1
#
_cell.length_a   1.000
_cell.length_b   1.000
_cell.length_c   1.000
_cell.angle_alpha   90.00
_cell.angle_beta   90.00
_cell.angle_gamma   90.00
#
_symmetry.space_group_name_H-M   'P 1'
#
loop_
_entity.id
_entity.type
_entity.pdbx_description
1 polymer ?
#
loop_
_entity_poly.entity_id
_entity_poly.type
_entity_poly.pdbx_seq_one_letter_code
_entity_poly.pdbx_strand_id
1 'polypeptide(L)'
;MRLSLLPVALLGAVTTVTALTIPPYTWTLIKGTQFPSLLDVDLEELVAGLESGLFTSVDLVKAYTARIIEVNSTLHAVTELNPDALAIAATADGLRANGTILGPLHGIPILIKNNIATGDKMNNTAGSFALYGAKQPDSTLAKKLRAAG
;
A
#
# COMPACT_ATOMS: atom_id res chain seq x y z
N MET A 1 38.39 29.23 -54.42
CA MET A 1 37.04 28.59 -54.50
C MET A 1 37.08 27.29 -53.71
N ARG A 2 36.47 27.25 -52.52
CA ARG A 2 36.22 26.04 -51.71
C ARG A 2 34.71 25.96 -51.44
N LEU A 3 34.09 24.84 -51.81
CA LEU A 3 32.76 24.35 -51.38
C LEU A 3 32.74 22.86 -51.80
N SER A 4 32.98 21.87 -50.93
CA SER A 4 32.09 21.21 -49.96
C SER A 4 30.79 20.62 -50.55
N LEU A 5 30.65 19.28 -50.50
CA LEU A 5 29.59 18.51 -49.80
C LEU A 5 29.33 17.13 -50.46
N LEU A 6 29.53 16.07 -49.66
CA LEU A 6 29.09 14.68 -49.84
C LEU A 6 27.59 14.56 -49.35
N PRO A 7 27.03 13.36 -49.09
CA PRO A 7 26.55 12.27 -49.97
C PRO A 7 25.09 11.86 -49.61
N VAL A 8 24.38 10.99 -50.37
CA VAL A 8 23.27 10.19 -49.79
C VAL A 8 23.06 8.87 -50.54
N ALA A 9 23.27 7.74 -49.86
CA ALA A 9 22.59 6.48 -50.12
C ALA A 9 22.63 5.63 -48.85
N LEU A 10 21.48 5.34 -48.25
CA LEU A 10 21.08 3.95 -47.98
C LEU A 10 19.60 3.87 -47.54
N LEU A 11 18.94 2.88 -48.11
CA LEU A 11 17.53 2.51 -48.00
C LEU A 11 17.19 2.00 -46.59
N GLY A 12 15.98 2.34 -46.12
CA GLY A 12 15.51 2.04 -44.77
C GLY A 12 14.99 0.62 -44.56
N ALA A 13 15.07 0.20 -43.30
CA ALA A 13 14.14 -0.73 -42.65
C ALA A 13 14.31 -0.56 -41.13
N VAL A 14 13.40 0.17 -40.48
CA VAL A 14 13.23 0.09 -39.02
C VAL A 14 11.80 -0.36 -38.78
N THR A 15 11.66 -1.62 -38.44
CA THR A 15 10.42 -2.26 -38.01
C THR A 15 9.91 -1.56 -36.74
N THR A 16 8.68 -1.07 -36.78
CA THR A 16 7.98 -0.55 -35.62
C THR A 16 7.62 -1.72 -34.70
N VAL A 17 8.36 -1.89 -33.60
CA VAL A 17 7.89 -2.67 -32.46
C VAL A 17 6.76 -1.86 -31.83
N THR A 18 5.53 -2.32 -31.99
CA THR A 18 4.37 -1.78 -31.27
C THR A 18 4.60 -2.05 -29.79
N ALA A 19 4.99 -1.02 -29.05
CA ALA A 19 5.05 -1.08 -27.59
C ALA A 19 3.64 -1.42 -27.08
N LEU A 20 3.51 -2.58 -26.43
CA LEU A 20 2.42 -2.85 -25.50
C LEU A 20 2.50 -1.71 -24.48
N THR A 21 1.53 -0.80 -24.44
CA THR A 21 1.49 0.27 -23.44
C THR A 21 1.13 -0.35 -22.11
N ILE A 22 2.13 -0.92 -21.44
CA ILE A 22 2.08 -1.21 -20.02
C ILE A 22 1.81 0.14 -19.35
N PRO A 23 0.77 0.31 -18.52
CA PRO A 23 0.60 1.54 -17.76
C PRO A 23 1.94 1.83 -17.06
N PRO A 24 2.46 3.07 -17.11
CA PRO A 24 3.75 3.34 -16.49
C PRO A 24 3.59 3.07 -15.01
N TYR A 25 4.14 1.94 -14.52
CA TYR A 25 4.36 1.75 -13.11
C TYR A 25 5.07 3.01 -12.64
N THR A 26 4.39 3.80 -11.82
CA THR A 26 4.97 5.03 -11.32
C THR A 26 5.92 4.61 -10.22
N TRP A 27 7.22 4.79 -10.43
CA TRP A 27 8.23 4.33 -9.47
C TRP A 27 8.58 5.44 -8.50
N THR A 28 8.82 5.05 -7.25
CA THR A 28 9.36 5.90 -6.19
C THR A 28 10.70 5.34 -5.73
N LEU A 29 11.62 6.21 -5.28
CA LEU A 29 12.87 5.79 -4.68
C LEU A 29 12.71 5.68 -3.16
N ILE A 30 12.86 4.47 -2.63
CA ILE A 30 12.88 4.20 -1.19
C ILE A 30 14.28 3.72 -0.83
N LYS A 31 14.99 4.48 0.01
CA LYS A 31 16.40 4.19 0.39
C LYS A 31 17.33 3.95 -0.82
N GLY A 32 17.06 4.60 -1.95
CA GLY A 32 17.84 4.45 -3.19
C GLY A 32 17.43 3.26 -4.06
N THR A 33 16.48 2.44 -3.63
CA THR A 33 15.90 1.33 -4.40
C THR A 33 14.62 1.78 -5.09
N GLN A 34 14.48 1.41 -6.37
CA GLN A 34 13.26 1.64 -7.13
C GLN A 34 12.14 0.72 -6.62
N PHE A 35 11.01 1.31 -6.26
CA PHE A 35 9.85 0.61 -5.71
C PHE A 35 8.57 1.14 -6.37
N PRO A 36 7.56 0.30 -6.67
CA PRO A 36 6.30 0.77 -7.25
C PRO A 36 5.60 1.79 -6.34
N SER A 37 4.79 2.67 -6.93
CA SER A 37 3.95 3.57 -6.14
C SER A 37 2.91 2.78 -5.34
N LEU A 38 2.37 3.38 -4.28
CA LEU A 38 1.29 2.76 -3.49
C LEU A 38 0.00 2.51 -4.30
N LEU A 39 -0.14 3.07 -5.50
CA LEU A 39 -1.28 2.85 -6.39
C LEU A 39 -1.11 1.58 -7.24
N ASP A 40 0.13 1.20 -7.52
CA ASP A 40 0.48 0.12 -8.45
C ASP A 40 1.07 -1.10 -7.74
N VAL A 41 1.51 -0.93 -6.49
CA VAL A 41 2.16 -1.99 -5.71
C VAL A 41 1.19 -3.12 -5.34
N ASP A 42 1.64 -4.36 -5.47
CA ASP A 42 0.90 -5.54 -5.01
C ASP A 42 1.32 -6.00 -3.60
N LEU A 43 0.66 -7.06 -3.11
CA LEU A 43 0.90 -7.57 -1.76
C LEU A 43 2.30 -8.18 -1.65
N GLU A 44 2.71 -8.96 -2.65
CA GLU A 44 3.99 -9.63 -2.69
C GLU A 44 5.16 -8.63 -2.64
N GLU A 45 5.05 -7.52 -3.37
CA GLU A 45 6.02 -6.43 -3.38
C GLU A 45 6.08 -5.70 -2.02
N LEU A 46 4.93 -5.46 -1.37
CA LEU A 46 4.89 -4.87 -0.03
C LEU A 46 5.56 -5.77 1.01
N VAL A 47 5.27 -7.08 0.97
CA VAL A 47 5.88 -8.07 1.86
C VAL A 47 7.38 -8.12 1.64
N ALA A 48 7.84 -8.18 0.38
CA ALA A 48 9.26 -8.16 0.05
C ALA A 48 9.95 -6.86 0.53
N GLY A 49 9.27 -5.72 0.45
CA GLY A 49 9.75 -4.45 0.97
C GLY A 49 9.91 -4.43 2.50
N LEU A 50 8.97 -5.03 3.24
CA LEU A 50 9.08 -5.21 4.69
C LEU A 50 10.19 -6.18 5.08
N GLU A 51 10.32 -7.31 4.36
CA GLU A 51 11.33 -8.34 4.63
C GLU A 51 12.76 -7.85 4.37
N SER A 52 12.95 -7.07 3.31
CA SER A 52 14.23 -6.43 2.99
C SER A 52 14.53 -5.19 3.84
N GLY A 53 13.58 -4.74 4.66
CA GLY A 53 13.72 -3.55 5.50
C GLY A 53 13.79 -2.26 4.70
N LEU A 54 13.25 -2.22 3.47
CA LEU A 54 13.12 -0.98 2.70
C LEU A 54 12.27 0.05 3.45
N PHE A 55 11.22 -0.42 4.11
CA PHE A 55 10.35 0.35 4.99
C PHE A 55 9.81 -0.56 6.12
N THR A 56 9.18 0.06 7.12
CA THR A 56 8.53 -0.62 8.25
C THR A 56 7.00 -0.64 8.09
N SER A 57 6.31 -1.47 8.87
CA SER A 57 4.85 -1.45 8.94
C SER A 57 4.33 -0.10 9.46
N VAL A 58 5.06 0.54 10.38
CA VAL A 58 4.77 1.91 10.81
C VAL A 58 4.84 2.89 9.63
N ASP A 59 5.82 2.75 8.74
CA ASP A 59 5.95 3.60 7.56
C ASP A 59 4.77 3.39 6.60
N LEU A 60 4.34 2.14 6.37
CA LEU A 60 3.15 1.84 5.56
C LEU A 60 1.88 2.47 6.16
N VAL A 61 1.64 2.30 7.46
CA VAL A 61 0.47 2.89 8.14
C VAL A 61 0.48 4.41 8.00
N LYS A 62 1.64 5.06 8.18
CA LYS A 62 1.77 6.51 7.99
C LYS A 62 1.49 6.92 6.55
N ALA A 63 2.03 6.20 5.57
CA ALA A 63 1.88 6.52 4.16
C ALA A 63 0.41 6.41 3.70
N TYR A 64 -0.28 5.31 4.04
CA TYR A 64 -1.71 5.16 3.73
C TYR A 64 -2.57 6.14 4.51
N THR A 65 -2.26 6.43 5.78
CA THR A 65 -3.00 7.44 6.57
C THR A 65 -2.85 8.83 5.95
N ALA A 66 -1.65 9.21 5.53
CA ALA A 66 -1.41 10.49 4.85
C ALA A 66 -2.23 10.57 3.56
N ARG A 67 -2.26 9.49 2.76
CA ARG A 67 -3.07 9.44 1.54
C ARG A 67 -4.57 9.56 1.84
N ILE A 68 -5.07 8.87 2.87
CA ILE A 68 -6.46 8.98 3.31
C ILE A 68 -6.79 10.43 3.68
N ILE A 69 -5.95 11.08 4.49
CA ILE A 69 -6.17 12.48 4.88
C ILE A 69 -6.22 13.41 3.67
N GLU A 70 -5.39 13.18 2.66
CA GLU A 70 -5.33 13.98 1.43
C GLU A 70 -6.63 13.91 0.60
N VAL A 71 -7.26 12.73 0.48
CA VAL A 71 -8.36 12.53 -0.50
C VAL A 71 -9.72 12.22 0.09
N ASN A 72 -9.80 11.83 1.37
CA ASN A 72 -11.03 11.28 1.94
C ASN A 72 -12.13 12.32 2.17
N SER A 73 -11.79 13.61 2.20
CA SER A 73 -12.79 14.71 2.20
C SER A 73 -13.63 14.75 0.92
N THR A 74 -13.11 14.20 -0.18
CA THR A 74 -13.84 14.07 -1.45
C THR A 74 -14.44 12.68 -1.58
N LEU A 75 -13.66 11.63 -1.28
CA LEU A 75 -14.05 10.24 -1.54
C LEU A 75 -14.97 9.65 -0.48
N HIS A 76 -14.88 10.12 0.77
CA HIS A 76 -15.64 9.59 1.91
C HIS A 76 -15.56 8.05 2.05
N ALA A 77 -14.42 7.47 1.68
CA ALA A 77 -14.19 6.03 1.64
C ALA A 77 -13.90 5.43 3.03
N VAL A 78 -13.23 6.20 3.90
CA VAL A 78 -12.85 5.79 5.25
C VAL A 78 -13.70 6.55 6.27
N THR A 79 -14.48 5.81 7.06
CA THR A 79 -15.41 6.39 8.05
C THR A 79 -14.72 6.71 9.38
N GLU A 80 -13.74 5.91 9.78
CA GLU A 80 -12.99 6.06 11.03
C GLU A 80 -11.59 5.44 10.84
N LEU A 81 -10.56 6.07 11.42
CA LEU A 81 -9.22 5.51 11.49
C LEU A 81 -9.02 4.85 12.86
N ASN A 82 -8.36 3.69 12.88
CA ASN A 82 -8.04 3.02 14.14
C ASN A 82 -6.98 3.82 14.90
N PRO A 83 -7.28 4.37 16.11
CA PRO A 83 -6.29 5.11 16.90
C PRO A 83 -5.13 4.22 17.38
N ASP A 84 -5.32 2.90 17.42
CA ASP A 84 -4.31 1.94 17.84
C ASP A 84 -3.43 1.45 16.65
N ALA A 85 -3.70 1.87 15.41
CA ALA A 85 -3.02 1.36 14.20
C ALA A 85 -1.49 1.50 14.23
N LEU A 86 -0.96 2.65 14.67
CA LEU A 86 0.47 2.87 14.77
C LEU A 86 1.14 1.97 15.82
N ALA A 87 0.46 1.74 16.95
CA ALA A 87 0.98 0.87 18.01
C ALA A 87 0.96 -0.60 17.59
N ILE A 88 -0.08 -1.02 16.87
CA ILE A 88 -0.18 -2.36 16.28
C ILE A 88 0.95 -2.57 15.27
N ALA A 89 1.15 -1.62 14.35
CA ALA A 89 2.23 -1.69 13.37
C ALA A 89 3.62 -1.74 14.02
N ALA A 90 3.87 -0.91 15.05
CA ALA A 90 5.13 -0.95 15.80
C ALA A 90 5.36 -2.29 16.50
N THR A 91 4.28 -2.94 16.97
CA THR A 91 4.37 -4.29 17.55
C THR A 91 4.76 -5.32 16.48
N ALA A 92 4.17 -5.25 15.28
CA ALA A 92 4.55 -6.10 14.16
C ALA A 92 6.02 -5.89 13.76
N ASP A 93 6.47 -4.64 13.65
CA ASP A 93 7.87 -4.32 13.37
C ASP A 93 8.83 -4.90 14.43
N GLY A 94 8.46 -4.82 15.71
CA GLY A 94 9.22 -5.42 16.81
C GLY A 94 9.28 -6.94 16.75
N LEU A 95 8.18 -7.61 16.40
CA LEU A 95 8.14 -9.05 16.20
C LEU A 95 9.03 -9.47 15.02
N ARG A 96 8.95 -8.74 13.89
CA ARG A 96 9.81 -8.96 12.72
C ARG A 96 11.29 -8.80 13.05
N ALA A 97 11.67 -7.76 13.79
CA ALA A 97 13.05 -7.54 14.23
C ALA A 97 13.58 -8.66 15.13
N ASN A 98 12.69 -9.31 15.89
CA ASN A 98 13.00 -10.48 16.73
C ASN A 98 12.89 -11.81 15.98
N GLY A 99 12.72 -11.80 14.65
CA GLY A 99 12.62 -13.00 13.82
C GLY A 99 11.28 -13.74 13.92
N THR A 100 10.25 -13.12 14.49
CA THR A 100 8.90 -13.70 14.62
C THR A 100 7.98 -13.16 13.52
N ILE A 101 7.58 -14.04 12.59
CA ILE A 101 6.62 -13.73 11.53
C ILE A 101 5.30 -14.45 11.84
N LEU A 102 4.21 -13.68 11.89
CA LEU A 102 2.87 -14.17 12.27
C LEU A 102 2.15 -14.90 11.12
N GLY A 103 2.44 -14.50 9.88
CA GLY A 103 1.81 -15.07 8.69
C GLY A 103 2.01 -14.19 7.46
N PRO A 104 1.28 -14.48 6.35
CA PRO A 104 1.47 -13.81 5.07
C PRO A 104 1.05 -12.33 5.07
N LEU A 105 0.29 -11.88 6.09
CA LEU A 105 -0.16 -10.49 6.21
C LEU A 105 0.62 -9.70 7.27
N HIS A 106 1.72 -10.25 7.79
CA HIS A 106 2.49 -9.66 8.88
C HIS A 106 2.86 -8.19 8.63
N GLY A 107 2.16 -7.31 9.33
CA GLY A 107 2.42 -5.88 9.28
C GLY A 107 1.88 -5.16 8.04
N ILE A 108 0.94 -5.77 7.32
CA ILE A 108 0.25 -5.18 6.18
C ILE A 108 -1.02 -4.44 6.67
N PRO A 109 -1.18 -3.13 6.40
CA PRO A 109 -2.37 -2.39 6.79
C PRO A 109 -3.58 -2.77 5.92
N ILE A 110 -4.73 -3.01 6.56
CA ILE A 110 -5.97 -3.41 5.89
C ILE A 110 -7.13 -2.54 6.38
N LEU A 111 -7.98 -2.10 5.46
CA LEU A 111 -9.27 -1.48 5.79
C LEU A 111 -10.37 -2.53 5.91
N ILE A 112 -11.24 -2.36 6.91
CA ILE A 112 -12.37 -3.25 7.18
C ILE A 112 -13.67 -2.43 7.06
N LYS A 113 -14.67 -3.00 6.37
CA LYS A 113 -15.99 -2.35 6.22
C LYS A 113 -16.65 -2.19 7.60
N ASN A 114 -17.26 -1.04 7.87
CA ASN A 114 -17.80 -0.67 9.19
C ASN A 114 -19.07 -1.47 9.64
N ASN A 115 -19.40 -2.57 8.96
CA ASN A 115 -20.36 -3.58 9.43
C ASN A 115 -19.68 -4.86 9.94
N ILE A 116 -18.35 -4.93 9.86
CA ILE A 116 -17.52 -6.02 10.34
C ILE A 116 -16.84 -5.54 11.61
N ALA A 117 -17.16 -6.18 12.72
CA ALA A 117 -16.64 -5.80 14.03
C ALA A 117 -15.14 -6.08 14.17
N THR A 118 -14.45 -5.09 14.74
CA THR A 118 -13.08 -5.17 15.25
C THR A 118 -13.09 -4.81 16.73
N GLY A 119 -12.30 -5.50 17.56
CA GLY A 119 -12.16 -5.25 19.00
C GLY A 119 -11.30 -4.03 19.35
N ASP A 120 -10.94 -3.19 18.37
CA ASP A 120 -10.20 -1.95 18.55
C ASP A 120 -11.05 -0.85 19.20
N LYS A 121 -10.43 0.30 19.50
CA LYS A 121 -11.12 1.52 19.96
C LYS A 121 -11.80 2.27 18.81
N MET A 122 -12.62 1.56 18.03
CA MET A 122 -13.42 2.11 16.92
C MET A 122 -14.91 1.83 17.10
N ASN A 123 -15.76 2.56 16.39
CA ASN A 123 -17.19 2.28 16.31
C ASN A 123 -17.48 1.19 15.27
N ASN A 124 -18.50 0.37 15.51
CA ASN A 124 -19.07 -0.54 14.51
C ASN A 124 -20.53 -0.14 14.23
N THR A 125 -20.72 0.86 13.37
CA THR A 125 -22.01 1.55 13.18
C THR A 125 -22.85 0.99 12.03
N ALA A 126 -22.27 0.17 11.16
CA ALA A 126 -22.85 -0.23 9.88
C ALA A 126 -23.33 0.97 9.01
N GLY A 127 -22.77 2.16 9.23
CA GLY A 127 -23.17 3.40 8.56
C GLY A 127 -24.42 4.07 9.13
N SER A 128 -24.90 3.65 10.31
CA SER A 128 -26.11 4.19 10.94
C SER A 128 -25.81 4.91 12.26
N PHE A 129 -26.35 6.12 12.43
CA PHE A 129 -26.30 6.85 13.70
C PHE A 129 -26.96 6.11 14.87
N ALA A 130 -27.90 5.19 14.60
CA ALA A 130 -28.52 4.37 15.63
C ALA A 130 -27.52 3.47 16.39
N LEU A 131 -26.37 3.20 15.76
CA LEU A 131 -25.29 2.37 16.32
C LEU A 131 -24.05 3.19 16.66
N TYR A 132 -24.16 4.52 16.74
CA TYR A 132 -23.05 5.37 17.17
C TYR A 132 -22.61 5.00 18.60
N GLY A 133 -21.30 4.79 18.81
CA GLY A 133 -20.75 4.31 20.08
C GLY A 133 -20.82 2.79 20.27
N ALA A 134 -21.41 2.03 19.35
CA ALA A 134 -21.45 0.57 19.43
C ALA A 134 -20.03 -0.01 19.29
N LYS A 135 -19.61 -0.78 20.30
CA LYS A 135 -18.36 -1.53 20.31
C LYS A 135 -18.65 -3.02 20.37
N GLN A 136 -17.92 -3.80 19.61
CA GLN A 136 -18.09 -5.24 19.51
C GLN A 136 -16.71 -5.90 19.57
N PRO A 137 -16.59 -7.12 20.10
CA PRO A 137 -15.34 -7.88 19.99
C PRO A 137 -15.02 -8.19 18.52
N ASP A 138 -13.80 -8.63 18.25
CA ASP A 138 -13.41 -9.05 16.89
C ASP A 138 -14.40 -10.10 16.35
N SER A 139 -14.88 -9.85 15.14
CA SER A 139 -15.55 -10.86 14.31
C SER A 139 -14.61 -12.01 13.97
N THR A 140 -15.16 -13.15 13.54
CA THR A 140 -14.35 -14.30 13.08
C THR A 140 -13.38 -13.91 11.96
N LEU A 141 -13.79 -13.01 11.06
CA LEU A 141 -12.93 -12.50 9.99
C LEU A 141 -11.78 -11.66 10.55
N ALA A 142 -12.08 -10.69 11.42
CA ALA A 142 -11.06 -9.83 12.03
C ALA A 142 -10.02 -10.65 12.82
N LYS A 143 -10.47 -11.66 13.58
CA LYS A 143 -9.57 -12.59 14.28
C LYS A 143 -8.63 -13.33 13.34
N LYS A 144 -9.13 -13.79 12.19
CA LYS A 144 -8.31 -14.50 11.18
C LYS A 144 -7.31 -13.57 10.50
N LEU A 145 -7.69 -12.33 10.21
CA LEU A 145 -6.77 -11.33 9.65
C LEU A 145 -5.64 -11.05 10.63
N ARG A 146 -5.95 -10.77 11.90
CA ARG A 146 -4.93 -10.56 12.95
C ARG A 146 -4.02 -11.75 13.18
N ALA A 147 -4.55 -12.97 13.09
CA ALA A 147 -3.75 -14.17 13.21
C ALA A 147 -2.80 -14.36 12.02
N ALA A 148 -3.15 -13.83 10.85
CA ALA A 148 -2.28 -13.82 9.66
C ALA A 148 -1.24 -12.70 9.69
N GLY A 149 -1.39 -11.73 10.60
CA GLY A 149 -0.38 -10.71 10.92
C GLY A 149 -0.92 -9.29 11.07
#